data_AF-A0A359LQ95-F1
#
_entry.id   AF-A0A359LQ95-F1
#
_cell.length_a   1.000
_cell.length_b   1.000
_cell.length_c   1.000
_cell.angle_alpha   90.00
_cell.angle_beta   90.00
_cell.angle_gamma   90.00
#
_symmetry.space_group_name_H-M   'P 1'
#
loop_
_entity.id
_entity.type
_entity.pdbx_description
1 polymer ?
#
loop_
_entity_poly.entity_id
_entity_poly.type
_entity_poly.pdbx_seq_one_letter_code
_entity_poly.pdbx_strand_id
1 'polypeptide(L)'
;PRTPIGARYLISRPQISADFSLLLLPSVPQGVTFAEWEANDPAPHAEVTGIHHPRGAFKRISSGTLTGTYWEIDYSEVPRQNYHQVLWNAGIVEPGSSGSPLFNSAKKVIGVLSYGYRIGDYEWCDIKPSIAAYGRFSVAYGLLRSYLDDPPPGTLNVAPDRVSYRVENRAVTPGPVQRLVARTPDGAPIQVASDSPWLAVRQSGGSWELELKPNLISRSGFYTALVSVTSSGLTKTVPVAAEVTLRPSAVAVSATPNPVPSGEPDADGCQWSFAVTLDEKSGVATTLSRVRFGGYDLTGQAEQMFGASRLAANGKLEAKLRYCGAAGEHVLEFAGVDDATRLTWNRSIAVEFKQ
;
A
#
# COMPACT_ATOMS: atom_id res chain seq x y z
N PRO A 1 34.93 -33.24 0.10
CA PRO A 1 34.21 -31.96 0.35
C PRO A 1 33.01 -32.19 1.27
N ARG A 2 33.07 -31.72 2.53
CA ARG A 2 31.88 -31.70 3.39
C ARG A 2 30.99 -30.57 2.87
N THR A 3 29.88 -30.90 2.22
CA THR A 3 28.80 -29.96 1.96
C THR A 3 28.41 -29.34 3.31
N PRO A 4 28.31 -28.01 3.45
CA PRO A 4 27.74 -27.44 4.66
C PRO A 4 26.32 -27.99 4.77
N ILE A 5 26.02 -28.73 5.84
CA ILE A 5 24.66 -29.21 6.10
C ILE A 5 23.75 -27.98 6.07
N GLY A 6 22.79 -27.97 5.15
CA GLY A 6 21.79 -26.91 5.03
C GLY A 6 22.01 -25.84 3.95
N ALA A 7 23.06 -25.89 3.13
CA ALA A 7 23.16 -25.01 1.97
C ALA A 7 22.10 -25.33 0.91
N ARG A 8 21.38 -24.31 0.42
CA ARG A 8 20.40 -24.43 -0.67
C ARG A 8 21.11 -24.23 -2.01
N TYR A 9 20.96 -25.20 -2.91
CA TYR A 9 21.38 -25.07 -4.30
C TYR A 9 20.53 -24.02 -5.03
N LEU A 10 21.17 -23.09 -5.76
CA LEU A 10 20.48 -22.09 -6.58
C LEU A 10 20.62 -22.39 -8.06
N ILE A 11 21.86 -22.48 -8.56
CA ILE A 11 22.14 -22.71 -9.99
C ILE A 11 23.56 -23.26 -10.18
N SER A 12 23.75 -24.08 -11.22
CA SER A 12 25.07 -24.47 -11.71
C SER A 12 25.10 -24.59 -13.23
N ARG A 13 26.32 -24.58 -13.78
CA ARG A 13 26.58 -24.93 -15.18
C ARG A 13 27.77 -25.90 -15.26
N PRO A 14 27.76 -26.82 -16.22
CA PRO A 14 28.84 -27.79 -16.41
C PRO A 14 30.11 -27.14 -16.98
N GLN A 15 31.18 -27.93 -17.10
CA GLN A 15 32.49 -27.49 -17.61
C GLN A 15 32.44 -26.83 -18.98
N ILE A 16 31.61 -27.33 -19.90
CA ILE A 16 31.44 -26.69 -21.21
C ILE A 16 30.84 -25.26 -21.12
N SER A 17 30.30 -24.87 -19.97
CA SER A 17 29.63 -23.60 -19.69
C SER A 17 30.18 -22.91 -18.43
N ALA A 18 31.50 -22.81 -18.33
CA ALA A 18 32.25 -22.07 -17.29
C ALA A 18 32.18 -22.67 -15.86
N ASP A 19 31.75 -23.93 -15.70
CA ASP A 19 31.90 -24.73 -14.47
C ASP A 19 31.70 -23.96 -13.14
N PHE A 20 30.48 -23.49 -12.89
CA PHE A 20 30.18 -22.76 -11.67
C PHE A 20 28.98 -23.35 -10.94
N SER A 21 28.90 -23.07 -9.64
CA SER A 21 27.72 -23.32 -8.82
C SER A 21 27.52 -22.18 -7.83
N LEU A 22 26.29 -21.69 -7.72
CA LEU A 22 25.88 -20.74 -6.70
C LEU A 22 25.05 -21.47 -5.63
N LEU A 23 25.48 -21.34 -4.38
CA LEU A 23 24.84 -21.93 -3.22
C LEU A 23 24.47 -20.83 -2.22
N LEU A 24 23.31 -20.96 -1.59
CA LEU A 24 22.87 -20.09 -0.50
C LEU A 24 23.09 -20.80 0.84
N LEU A 25 23.93 -20.22 1.69
CA LEU A 25 24.16 -20.74 3.03
C LEU A 25 22.98 -20.36 3.95
N PRO A 26 22.56 -21.24 4.88
CA PRO A 26 21.44 -20.96 5.78
C PRO A 26 21.77 -19.91 6.84
N SER A 27 23.06 -19.70 7.12
CA SER A 27 23.57 -18.63 7.97
C SER A 27 25.01 -18.30 7.56
N VAL A 28 25.41 -17.05 7.84
CA VAL A 28 26.75 -16.53 7.53
C VAL A 28 27.53 -16.41 8.85
N PRO A 29 28.73 -17.01 8.97
CA PRO A 29 29.57 -16.84 10.15
C PRO A 29 29.93 -15.37 10.40
N GLN A 30 30.06 -14.96 11.65
CA GLN A 30 30.52 -13.61 11.98
C GLN A 30 31.97 -13.38 11.53
N GLY A 31 32.30 -12.13 11.21
CA GLY A 31 33.67 -11.73 10.83
C GLY A 31 34.07 -12.07 9.39
N VAL A 32 33.14 -12.47 8.53
CA VAL A 32 33.41 -12.65 7.10
C VAL A 32 33.29 -11.35 6.32
N THR A 33 34.04 -11.24 5.23
CA THR A 33 33.92 -10.17 4.24
C THR A 33 33.39 -10.78 2.95
N PHE A 34 32.37 -10.15 2.36
CA PHE A 34 31.88 -10.51 1.03
C PHE A 34 32.76 -9.82 -0.01
N ALA A 35 33.37 -10.61 -0.88
CA ALA A 35 34.09 -10.06 -2.03
C ALA A 35 33.09 -9.55 -3.06
N GLU A 36 33.40 -8.40 -3.66
CA GLU A 36 32.71 -7.91 -4.86
C GLU A 36 33.11 -8.75 -6.09
N TRP A 37 32.42 -8.51 -7.21
CA TRP A 37 32.70 -9.14 -8.50
C TRP A 37 32.81 -8.09 -9.62
N GLU A 38 33.44 -8.48 -10.71
CA GLU A 38 33.51 -7.68 -11.94
C GLU A 38 32.98 -8.50 -13.11
N ALA A 39 31.94 -7.99 -13.78
CA ALA A 39 31.29 -8.68 -14.89
C ALA A 39 32.03 -8.49 -16.22
N ASN A 40 32.96 -7.53 -16.29
CA ASN A 40 33.80 -7.31 -17.46
C ASN A 40 35.10 -8.10 -17.36
N ASP A 41 35.49 -8.76 -18.45
CA ASP A 41 36.76 -9.45 -18.54
C ASP A 41 37.92 -8.45 -18.46
N PRO A 42 38.96 -8.70 -17.65
CA PRO A 42 40.18 -7.89 -17.67
C PRO A 42 40.90 -7.99 -19.02
N ALA A 43 41.76 -7.02 -19.30
CA ALA A 43 42.63 -7.07 -20.46
C ALA A 43 43.57 -8.31 -20.40
N PRO A 44 44.01 -8.83 -21.56
CA PRO A 44 45.11 -9.78 -21.64
C PRO A 44 46.32 -9.36 -20.80
N HIS A 45 47.02 -10.32 -20.19
CA HIS A 45 48.20 -10.07 -19.35
C HIS A 45 47.95 -9.29 -18.05
N ALA A 46 46.68 -9.05 -17.67
CA ALA A 46 46.36 -8.47 -16.37
C ALA A 46 46.84 -9.38 -15.22
N GLU A 47 47.37 -8.75 -14.17
CA GLU A 47 47.73 -9.40 -12.92
C GLU A 47 46.48 -9.94 -12.21
N VAL A 48 46.59 -11.16 -11.70
CA VAL A 48 45.52 -11.87 -11.02
C VAL A 48 46.02 -12.62 -9.79
N THR A 49 45.11 -12.89 -8.87
CA THR A 49 45.41 -13.58 -7.61
C THR A 49 44.37 -14.67 -7.33
N GLY A 50 44.82 -15.89 -7.07
CA GLY A 50 43.97 -16.98 -6.57
C GLY A 50 44.09 -17.10 -5.06
N ILE A 51 42.96 -17.30 -4.36
CA ILE A 51 42.94 -17.62 -2.92
C ILE A 51 42.18 -18.94 -2.73
N HIS A 52 42.86 -19.98 -2.28
CA HIS A 52 42.34 -21.35 -2.37
C HIS A 52 42.77 -22.25 -1.20
N HIS A 53 42.19 -23.45 -1.15
CA HIS A 53 42.44 -24.47 -0.14
C HIS A 53 42.96 -25.76 -0.82
N PRO A 54 44.26 -25.81 -1.18
CA PRO A 54 44.82 -26.96 -1.88
C PRO A 54 44.74 -28.20 -0.99
N ARG A 55 44.20 -29.30 -1.53
CA ARG A 55 43.95 -30.57 -0.82
C ARG A 55 43.12 -30.43 0.46
N GLY A 56 42.35 -29.35 0.60
CA GLY A 56 41.62 -29.03 1.82
C GLY A 56 42.50 -28.57 2.99
N ALA A 57 43.77 -28.22 2.73
CA ALA A 57 44.70 -27.69 3.72
C ALA A 57 44.40 -26.22 4.08
N PHE A 58 45.29 -25.61 4.86
CA PHE A 58 45.24 -24.18 5.18
C PHE A 58 45.19 -23.32 3.92
N LYS A 59 44.51 -22.17 4.02
CA LYS A 59 44.36 -21.20 2.93
C LYS A 59 45.72 -20.79 2.36
N ARG A 60 45.82 -20.70 1.04
CA ARG A 60 46.99 -20.25 0.27
C ARG A 60 46.61 -19.14 -0.70
N ILE A 61 47.64 -18.45 -1.17
CA ILE A 61 47.56 -17.40 -2.19
C ILE A 61 48.51 -17.77 -3.33
N SER A 62 48.07 -17.60 -4.57
CA SER A 62 48.88 -17.74 -5.77
C SER A 62 48.73 -16.49 -6.63
N SER A 63 49.82 -16.04 -7.24
CA SER A 63 49.86 -14.84 -8.09
C SER A 63 50.33 -15.21 -9.48
N GLY A 64 49.79 -14.51 -10.48
CA GLY A 64 50.04 -14.80 -11.88
C GLY A 64 49.40 -13.77 -12.79
N THR A 65 49.43 -14.03 -14.09
CA THR A 65 48.82 -13.16 -15.10
C THR A 65 47.86 -13.92 -15.98
N LEU A 66 46.84 -13.24 -16.49
CA LEU A 66 46.02 -13.77 -17.58
C LEU A 66 46.91 -13.97 -18.81
N THR A 67 46.78 -15.08 -19.52
CA THR A 67 47.42 -15.21 -20.83
C THR A 67 46.69 -14.35 -21.87
N GLY A 68 47.45 -13.75 -22.79
CA GLY A 68 46.90 -13.14 -24.00
C GLY A 68 46.73 -14.12 -25.16
N THR A 69 47.26 -15.33 -25.03
CA THR A 69 47.11 -16.42 -25.98
C THR A 69 46.22 -17.49 -25.35
N TYR A 70 45.03 -17.70 -25.91
CA TYR A 70 44.09 -18.69 -25.43
C TYR A 70 44.16 -19.96 -26.30
N TRP A 71 44.55 -21.07 -25.69
CA TRP A 71 44.51 -22.40 -26.31
C TRP A 71 43.34 -23.22 -25.74
N GLU A 72 42.96 -24.31 -26.39
CA GLU A 72 42.04 -25.25 -25.77
C GLU A 72 42.79 -26.05 -24.70
N ILE A 73 42.28 -26.01 -23.48
CA ILE A 73 42.72 -26.89 -22.40
C ILE A 73 41.71 -28.03 -22.39
N ASP A 74 42.18 -29.27 -22.55
CA ASP A 74 41.30 -30.44 -22.54
C ASP A 74 40.13 -30.31 -23.56
N TYR A 75 40.50 -30.23 -24.84
CA TYR A 75 39.75 -30.00 -26.10
C TYR A 75 38.21 -29.87 -26.07
N SER A 76 37.47 -30.73 -25.35
CA SER A 76 36.00 -30.68 -25.28
C SER A 76 35.41 -30.15 -23.97
N GLU A 77 36.19 -30.07 -22.90
CA GLU A 77 35.66 -29.81 -21.56
C GLU A 77 35.86 -28.37 -21.08
N VAL A 78 36.97 -27.71 -21.46
CA VAL A 78 37.28 -26.33 -21.06
C VAL A 78 37.41 -25.41 -22.30
N PRO A 79 36.28 -25.03 -22.95
CA PRO A 79 36.31 -24.20 -24.15
C PRO A 79 36.92 -22.83 -23.86
N ARG A 80 37.98 -22.45 -24.58
CA ARG A 80 38.80 -21.25 -24.29
C ARG A 80 38.01 -19.95 -24.13
N GLN A 81 36.88 -19.79 -24.82
CA GLN A 81 36.02 -18.60 -24.74
C GLN A 81 35.33 -18.43 -23.39
N ASN A 82 35.12 -19.52 -22.64
CA ASN A 82 34.40 -19.54 -21.38
C ASN A 82 35.32 -19.43 -20.16
N TYR A 83 36.65 -19.38 -20.37
CA TYR A 83 37.64 -19.49 -19.32
C TYR A 83 38.69 -18.39 -19.37
N HIS A 84 39.08 -17.89 -18.21
CA HIS A 84 40.33 -17.19 -18.01
C HIS A 84 41.43 -18.23 -17.85
N GLN A 85 42.51 -18.09 -18.63
CA GLN A 85 43.70 -18.90 -18.47
C GLN A 85 44.76 -18.10 -17.73
N VAL A 86 45.34 -18.72 -16.71
CA VAL A 86 46.28 -18.08 -15.80
C VAL A 86 47.61 -18.78 -15.90
N LEU A 87 48.66 -18.00 -16.08
CA LEU A 87 50.04 -18.44 -15.91
C LEU A 87 50.51 -18.01 -14.52
N TRP A 88 50.78 -18.97 -13.64
CA TRP A 88 51.26 -18.66 -12.30
C TRP A 88 52.73 -18.23 -12.32
N ASN A 89 53.06 -17.18 -11.56
CA ASN A 89 54.44 -16.73 -11.32
C ASN A 89 54.88 -16.98 -9.87
N ALA A 90 53.93 -17.18 -8.95
CA ALA A 90 54.17 -17.57 -7.57
C ALA A 90 53.03 -18.45 -7.05
N GLY A 91 53.38 -19.61 -6.49
CA GLY A 91 52.40 -20.62 -6.08
C GLY A 91 51.76 -21.35 -7.26
N ILE A 92 50.93 -22.35 -6.95
CA ILE A 92 50.18 -23.17 -7.91
C ILE A 92 48.77 -23.43 -7.38
N VAL A 93 47.96 -24.15 -8.14
CA VAL A 93 46.70 -24.74 -7.66
C VAL A 93 46.81 -26.26 -7.66
N GLU A 94 46.10 -26.92 -6.75
CA GLU A 94 46.12 -28.37 -6.57
C GLU A 94 44.68 -28.93 -6.47
N PRO A 95 44.49 -30.26 -6.58
CA PRO A 95 43.22 -30.90 -6.25
C PRO A 95 42.68 -30.41 -4.90
N GLY A 96 41.41 -30.02 -4.85
CA GLY A 96 40.78 -29.36 -3.68
C GLY A 96 40.68 -27.83 -3.80
N SER A 97 41.43 -27.23 -4.72
CA SER A 97 41.33 -25.78 -5.02
C SER A 97 40.10 -25.44 -5.87
N SER A 98 39.45 -26.43 -6.51
CA SER A 98 38.28 -26.24 -7.39
C SER A 98 37.18 -25.44 -6.68
N GLY A 99 36.57 -24.50 -7.40
CA GLY A 99 35.58 -23.58 -6.84
C GLY A 99 36.17 -22.33 -6.19
N SER A 100 37.49 -22.20 -6.09
CA SER A 100 38.13 -21.01 -5.52
C SER A 100 38.05 -19.79 -6.45
N PRO A 101 37.95 -18.57 -5.90
CA PRO A 101 37.87 -17.34 -6.70
C PRO A 101 39.22 -16.92 -7.30
N LEU A 102 39.16 -16.38 -8.52
CA LEU A 102 40.22 -15.56 -9.11
C LEU A 102 39.87 -14.08 -8.92
N PHE A 103 40.83 -13.31 -8.42
CA PHE A 103 40.70 -11.87 -8.18
C PHE A 103 41.52 -11.06 -9.20
N ASN A 104 40.96 -9.94 -9.65
CA ASN A 104 41.72 -8.91 -10.36
C ASN A 104 42.46 -7.97 -9.38
N SER A 105 43.22 -7.01 -9.92
CA SER A 105 43.97 -6.01 -9.13
C SER A 105 43.08 -5.13 -8.23
N ALA A 106 41.80 -4.97 -8.57
CA ALA A 106 40.81 -4.28 -7.74
C ALA A 106 40.19 -5.19 -6.65
N LYS A 107 40.70 -6.42 -6.48
CA LYS A 107 40.22 -7.43 -5.51
C LYS A 107 38.77 -7.88 -5.74
N LYS A 108 38.29 -7.78 -6.99
CA LYS A 108 36.98 -8.28 -7.40
C LYS A 108 37.10 -9.67 -8.02
N VAL A 109 36.13 -10.53 -7.74
CA VAL A 109 36.04 -11.87 -8.34
C VAL A 109 35.76 -11.75 -9.82
N ILE A 110 36.59 -12.41 -10.64
CA ILE A 110 36.48 -12.47 -12.11
C ILE A 110 36.34 -13.90 -12.65
N GLY A 111 36.46 -14.91 -11.79
CA GLY A 111 36.25 -16.30 -12.19
C GLY A 111 36.38 -17.30 -11.05
N VAL A 112 36.09 -18.56 -11.37
CA VAL A 112 36.05 -19.67 -10.41
C VAL A 112 36.92 -20.83 -10.93
N LEU A 113 37.78 -21.41 -10.08
CA LEU A 113 38.75 -22.42 -10.54
C LEU A 113 38.05 -23.71 -10.96
N SER A 114 38.37 -24.17 -12.16
CA SER A 114 37.80 -25.39 -12.75
C SER A 114 38.89 -26.38 -13.13
N TYR A 115 40.02 -25.87 -13.62
CA TYR A 115 41.13 -26.69 -14.11
C TYR A 115 42.48 -26.18 -13.58
N GLY A 116 43.38 -27.11 -13.27
CA GLY A 116 44.78 -26.83 -13.01
C GLY A 116 45.64 -27.96 -13.54
N TYR A 117 46.83 -27.61 -14.03
CA TYR A 117 47.80 -28.61 -14.47
C TYR A 117 48.16 -29.55 -13.31
N ARG A 118 48.06 -30.87 -13.54
CA ARG A 118 48.49 -31.87 -12.56
C ARG A 118 50.01 -31.99 -12.61
N ILE A 119 50.67 -31.42 -11.61
CA ILE A 119 52.10 -31.59 -11.42
C ILE A 119 52.35 -32.98 -10.82
N GLY A 120 53.27 -33.76 -11.40
CA GLY A 120 53.69 -35.06 -10.88
C GLY A 120 54.48 -34.94 -9.58
N ASP A 121 54.70 -36.06 -8.88
CA ASP A 121 55.23 -36.08 -7.50
C ASP A 121 56.63 -35.43 -7.30
N TYR A 122 57.35 -35.06 -8.36
CA TYR A 122 58.74 -34.58 -8.31
C TYR A 122 58.96 -33.11 -8.75
N GLU A 123 57.92 -32.34 -9.09
CA GLU A 123 58.07 -31.00 -9.71
C GLU A 123 57.45 -29.85 -8.89
N TRP A 124 57.31 -30.02 -7.56
CA TRP A 124 56.63 -29.06 -6.67
C TRP A 124 57.23 -27.64 -6.65
N CYS A 125 58.52 -27.50 -7.01
CA CYS A 125 59.21 -26.21 -7.05
C CYS A 125 59.39 -25.65 -8.47
N ASP A 126 58.99 -26.39 -9.51
CA ASP A 126 59.06 -25.91 -10.89
C ASP A 126 57.71 -25.35 -11.33
N ILE A 127 57.56 -24.04 -11.18
CA ILE A 127 56.32 -23.29 -11.45
C ILE A 127 56.19 -22.99 -12.96
N LYS A 128 57.10 -23.47 -13.82
CA LYS A 128 57.24 -22.99 -15.20
C LYS A 128 56.89 -24.04 -16.28
N PRO A 129 55.71 -23.95 -16.94
CA PRO A 129 54.52 -23.15 -16.59
C PRO A 129 53.44 -23.99 -15.90
N SER A 130 53.01 -23.57 -14.71
CA SER A 130 51.76 -24.06 -14.12
C SER A 130 50.59 -23.24 -14.66
N ILE A 131 49.81 -23.87 -15.54
CA ILE A 131 48.62 -23.27 -16.16
C ILE A 131 47.38 -23.68 -15.36
N ALA A 132 46.48 -22.72 -15.14
CA ALA A 132 45.15 -22.97 -14.61
C ALA A 132 44.08 -22.32 -15.48
N ALA A 133 42.87 -22.87 -15.44
CA ALA A 133 41.69 -22.29 -16.08
C ALA A 133 40.59 -22.02 -15.05
N TYR A 134 40.06 -20.81 -15.10
CA TYR A 134 38.97 -20.34 -14.27
C TYR A 134 37.76 -20.03 -15.14
N GLY A 135 36.61 -20.61 -14.85
CA GLY A 135 35.36 -20.26 -15.51
C GLY A 135 35.10 -18.77 -15.35
N ARG A 136 34.90 -18.06 -16.47
CA ARG A 136 34.78 -16.60 -16.46
C ARG A 136 33.51 -16.18 -15.73
N PHE A 137 33.65 -15.23 -14.81
CA PHE A 137 32.51 -14.65 -14.15
C PHE A 137 31.59 -13.92 -15.14
N SER A 138 32.14 -13.28 -16.17
CA SER A 138 31.36 -12.62 -17.25
C SER A 138 30.38 -13.56 -17.97
N VAL A 139 30.77 -14.83 -18.17
CA VAL A 139 29.93 -15.86 -18.80
C VAL A 139 28.84 -16.34 -17.83
N ALA A 140 29.18 -16.48 -16.55
CA ALA A 140 28.22 -16.85 -15.52
C ALA A 140 27.25 -15.70 -15.18
N TYR A 141 27.68 -14.45 -15.31
CA TYR A 141 27.02 -13.27 -14.76
C TYR A 141 25.59 -13.11 -15.27
N GLY A 142 25.31 -13.35 -16.55
CA GLY A 142 23.95 -13.26 -17.08
C GLY A 142 22.94 -14.17 -16.35
N LEU A 143 23.41 -15.30 -15.82
CA LEU A 143 22.60 -16.25 -15.04
C LEU A 143 22.62 -15.96 -13.53
N LEU A 144 23.69 -15.31 -13.05
CA LEU A 144 23.87 -14.97 -11.65
C LEU A 144 23.25 -13.60 -11.30
N ARG A 145 22.98 -12.76 -12.29
CA ARG A 145 22.57 -11.36 -12.13
C ARG A 145 21.42 -11.19 -11.16
N SER A 146 20.36 -11.99 -11.29
CA SER A 146 19.18 -11.89 -10.40
C SER A 146 19.44 -12.29 -8.94
N TYR A 147 20.58 -12.91 -8.65
CA TYR A 147 20.98 -13.32 -7.30
C TYR A 147 22.04 -12.39 -6.70
N LEU A 148 22.82 -11.72 -7.54
CA LEU A 148 23.99 -10.95 -7.14
C LEU A 148 23.77 -9.44 -7.23
N ASP A 149 23.10 -8.98 -8.30
CA ASP A 149 22.64 -7.59 -8.31
C ASP A 149 21.59 -7.48 -7.21
N ASP A 150 21.83 -6.61 -6.23
CA ASP A 150 20.72 -6.05 -5.48
C ASP A 150 19.83 -5.37 -6.54
N PRO A 151 18.61 -5.87 -6.86
CA PRO A 151 17.62 -4.92 -7.32
C PRO A 151 17.57 -3.86 -6.22
N PRO A 152 17.59 -2.55 -6.55
CA PRO A 152 17.42 -1.53 -5.52
C PRO A 152 16.24 -1.97 -4.65
N PRO A 153 16.37 -1.95 -3.30
CA PRO A 153 15.39 -2.56 -2.39
C PRO A 153 14.01 -2.22 -2.91
N GLY A 154 13.22 -3.26 -3.23
CA GLY A 154 12.09 -3.15 -4.15
C GLY A 154 11.36 -1.82 -3.96
N THR A 155 11.38 -0.96 -4.97
CA THR A 155 10.87 0.40 -4.76
C THR A 155 9.37 0.39 -4.99
N LEU A 156 8.60 0.31 -3.91
CA LEU A 156 7.16 0.51 -4.01
C LEU A 156 6.89 2.02 -4.10
N ASN A 157 6.58 2.51 -5.31
CA ASN A 157 6.25 3.91 -5.54
C ASN A 157 4.74 4.10 -5.41
N VAL A 158 4.30 4.98 -4.51
CA VAL A 158 2.88 5.25 -4.24
C VAL A 158 2.65 6.75 -4.34
N ALA A 159 1.63 7.16 -5.09
CA ALA A 159 1.24 8.55 -5.25
C ALA A 159 -0.31 8.67 -5.31
N PRO A 160 -0.90 9.68 -4.65
CA PRO A 160 -0.26 10.62 -3.73
C PRO A 160 0.22 9.93 -2.43
N ASP A 161 1.10 10.59 -1.68
CA ASP A 161 1.63 10.11 -0.39
C ASP A 161 0.66 10.36 0.78
N ARG A 162 -0.36 11.20 0.58
CA ARG A 162 -1.47 11.45 1.50
C ARG A 162 -2.73 11.83 0.73
N VAL A 163 -3.90 11.62 1.34
CA VAL A 163 -5.19 12.07 0.80
C VAL A 163 -5.96 12.83 1.87
N SER A 164 -6.59 13.94 1.48
CA SER A 164 -7.43 14.74 2.39
C SER A 164 -8.76 15.07 1.74
N TYR A 165 -9.83 14.93 2.51
CA TYR A 165 -11.18 15.30 2.14
C TYR A 165 -11.70 16.39 3.08
N ARG A 166 -12.50 17.30 2.53
CA ARG A 166 -13.43 18.11 3.33
C ARG A 166 -14.84 17.64 3.03
N VAL A 167 -15.62 17.40 4.08
CA VAL A 167 -17.02 17.00 3.99
C VAL A 167 -17.86 18.06 4.68
N GLU A 168 -18.63 18.81 3.92
CA GLU A 168 -19.60 19.78 4.46
C GLU A 168 -21.00 19.34 4.06
N ASN A 169 -21.84 19.04 5.06
CA ASN A 169 -23.20 18.55 4.84
C ASN A 169 -23.28 17.44 3.77
N ARG A 170 -22.42 16.43 3.90
CA ARG A 170 -22.24 15.28 2.98
C ARG A 170 -21.66 15.61 1.59
N ALA A 171 -21.52 16.88 1.21
CA ALA A 171 -20.78 17.26 0.01
C ALA A 171 -19.27 17.06 0.24
N VAL A 172 -18.60 16.38 -0.69
CA VAL A 172 -17.20 15.99 -0.55
C VAL A 172 -16.33 16.78 -1.55
N THR A 173 -15.26 17.40 -1.06
CA THR A 173 -14.28 18.15 -1.88
C THR A 173 -12.87 17.57 -1.66
N PRO A 174 -12.07 17.35 -2.73
CA PRO A 174 -12.31 17.68 -4.15
C PRO A 174 -13.31 16.77 -4.88
N GLY A 175 -13.69 15.65 -4.27
CA GLY A 175 -14.72 14.72 -4.75
C GLY A 175 -14.63 13.42 -3.96
N PRO A 176 -15.68 12.58 -3.93
CA PRO A 176 -15.70 11.38 -3.09
C PRO A 176 -14.67 10.34 -3.50
N VAL A 177 -14.30 10.28 -4.79
CA VAL A 177 -13.30 9.34 -5.33
C VAL A 177 -11.98 10.06 -5.56
N GLN A 178 -10.89 9.51 -5.04
CA GLN A 178 -9.52 9.94 -5.29
C GLN A 178 -8.72 8.80 -5.92
N ARG A 179 -7.81 9.13 -6.83
CA ARG A 179 -6.97 8.13 -7.51
C ARG A 179 -5.67 7.92 -6.75
N LEU A 180 -5.37 6.65 -6.50
CA LEU A 180 -4.11 6.17 -5.94
C LEU A 180 -3.38 5.34 -7.01
N VAL A 181 -2.13 5.68 -7.28
CA VAL A 181 -1.25 4.97 -8.22
C VAL A 181 -0.14 4.34 -7.41
N ALA A 182 0.03 3.02 -7.54
CA ALA A 182 1.15 2.28 -7.00
C ALA A 182 1.87 1.50 -8.10
N ARG A 183 3.20 1.47 -8.06
CA ARG A 183 4.05 0.82 -9.06
C ARG A 183 5.25 0.17 -8.39
N THR A 184 5.66 -0.97 -8.92
CA THR A 184 6.97 -1.57 -8.65
C THR A 184 7.77 -1.69 -9.96
N PRO A 185 9.11 -1.53 -9.93
CA PRO A 185 9.95 -1.64 -11.14
C PRO A 185 9.89 -3.01 -11.82
N ASP A 186 9.66 -4.07 -11.04
CA ASP A 186 9.63 -5.47 -11.45
C ASP A 186 8.24 -5.96 -11.89
N GLY A 187 7.21 -5.11 -11.82
CA GLY A 187 5.84 -5.48 -12.15
C GLY A 187 5.21 -6.47 -11.14
N ALA A 188 5.78 -6.61 -9.95
CA ALA A 188 5.21 -7.42 -8.88
C ALA A 188 3.75 -7.04 -8.55
N PRO A 189 2.92 -8.03 -8.17
CA PRO A 189 1.53 -7.77 -7.80
C PRO A 189 1.44 -6.87 -6.56
N ILE A 190 0.46 -5.96 -6.58
CA ILE A 190 0.22 -4.97 -5.53
C ILE A 190 -1.16 -5.22 -4.92
N GLN A 191 -1.23 -5.22 -3.60
CA GLN A 191 -2.47 -5.26 -2.82
C GLN A 191 -2.67 -3.92 -2.11
N VAL A 192 -3.91 -3.44 -2.05
CA VAL A 192 -4.27 -2.19 -1.37
C VAL A 192 -5.48 -2.42 -0.50
N ALA A 193 -5.40 -2.03 0.77
CA ALA A 193 -6.49 -2.16 1.73
C ALA A 193 -6.61 -0.90 2.60
N SER A 194 -7.84 -0.57 3.00
CA SER A 194 -8.16 0.46 3.98
C SER A 194 -8.43 -0.21 5.32
N ASP A 195 -7.99 0.41 6.42
CA ASP A 195 -8.31 0.00 7.79
C ASP A 195 -9.70 0.48 8.27
N SER A 196 -10.39 1.28 7.45
CA SER A 196 -11.57 2.03 7.86
C SER A 196 -12.78 1.77 6.96
N PRO A 197 -13.98 1.56 7.54
CA PRO A 197 -15.18 1.21 6.78
C PRO A 197 -15.77 2.39 5.98
N TRP A 198 -15.46 3.64 6.36
CA TRP A 198 -15.93 4.85 5.67
C TRP A 198 -15.10 5.17 4.41
N LEU A 199 -14.05 4.39 4.11
CA LEU A 199 -13.18 4.56 2.96
C LEU A 199 -13.05 3.24 2.20
N ALA A 200 -13.70 3.15 1.04
CA ALA A 200 -13.63 1.97 0.19
C ALA A 200 -12.44 2.06 -0.77
N VAL A 201 -11.81 0.91 -1.06
CA VAL A 201 -10.73 0.78 -2.04
C VAL A 201 -11.22 -0.11 -3.18
N ARG A 202 -11.08 0.34 -4.44
CA ARG A 202 -11.44 -0.43 -5.63
C ARG A 202 -10.33 -0.38 -6.67
N GLN A 203 -10.05 -1.48 -7.34
CA GLN A 203 -9.06 -1.53 -8.42
C GLN A 203 -9.72 -1.13 -9.75
N SER A 204 -9.06 -0.25 -10.52
CA SER A 204 -9.56 0.31 -11.78
C SER A 204 -8.39 0.60 -12.73
N GLY A 205 -8.31 -0.14 -13.84
CA GLY A 205 -7.39 0.14 -14.96
C GLY A 205 -5.91 0.28 -14.58
N GLY A 206 -5.39 -0.53 -13.65
CA GLY A 206 -4.01 -0.46 -13.18
C GLY A 206 -3.74 0.62 -12.11
N SER A 207 -4.80 1.22 -11.56
CA SER A 207 -4.76 2.10 -10.38
C SER A 207 -5.82 1.68 -9.36
N TRP A 208 -5.84 2.36 -8.21
CA TRP A 208 -6.85 2.19 -7.17
C TRP A 208 -7.66 3.47 -7.00
N GLU A 209 -8.94 3.31 -6.76
CA GLU A 209 -9.89 4.36 -6.43
C GLU A 209 -10.19 4.28 -4.93
N LEU A 210 -9.93 5.38 -4.23
CA LEU A 210 -10.26 5.58 -2.83
C LEU A 210 -11.57 6.37 -2.77
N GLU A 211 -12.65 5.70 -2.37
CA GLU A 211 -13.98 6.28 -2.33
C GLU A 211 -14.41 6.54 -0.88
N LEU A 212 -14.53 7.82 -0.51
CA LEU A 212 -15.11 8.24 0.77
C LEU A 212 -16.62 7.98 0.74
N LYS A 213 -17.13 7.29 1.76
CA LYS A 213 -18.56 6.98 1.95
C LYS A 213 -19.16 7.93 2.98
N PRO A 214 -19.65 9.12 2.57
CA PRO A 214 -20.05 10.15 3.52
C PRO A 214 -21.23 9.70 4.37
N ASN A 215 -22.08 8.78 3.87
CA ASN A 215 -23.21 8.21 4.59
C ASN A 215 -22.84 7.45 5.88
N LEU A 216 -21.63 6.89 5.94
CA LEU A 216 -21.12 6.17 7.13
C LEU A 216 -20.57 7.12 8.21
N ILE A 217 -20.48 8.41 7.91
CA ILE A 217 -19.98 9.47 8.80
C ILE A 217 -21.17 10.24 9.37
N SER A 218 -21.54 9.98 10.62
CA SER A 218 -22.75 10.55 11.24
C SER A 218 -22.51 11.75 12.14
N ARG A 219 -21.25 12.13 12.39
CA ARG A 219 -20.89 13.22 13.31
C ARG A 219 -19.87 14.15 12.67
N SER A 220 -19.89 15.40 13.09
CA SER A 220 -18.81 16.35 12.80
C SER A 220 -17.53 15.92 13.53
N GLY A 221 -16.38 16.20 12.94
CA GLY A 221 -15.08 15.88 13.52
C GLY A 221 -14.02 15.52 12.48
N PHE A 222 -12.85 15.12 12.98
CA PHE A 222 -11.75 14.64 12.15
C PHE A 222 -11.74 13.13 12.13
N TYR A 223 -11.73 12.56 10.91
CA TYR A 223 -11.65 11.14 10.67
C TYR A 223 -10.32 10.82 10.00
N THR A 224 -9.65 9.78 10.48
CA THR A 224 -8.36 9.32 9.93
C THR A 224 -8.43 7.84 9.59
N ALA A 225 -7.82 7.46 8.49
CA ALA A 225 -7.66 6.08 8.02
C ALA A 225 -6.24 5.87 7.49
N LEU A 226 -5.79 4.63 7.50
CA LEU A 226 -4.56 4.21 6.85
C LEU A 226 -4.89 3.29 5.67
N VAL A 227 -4.43 3.68 4.49
CA VAL A 227 -4.43 2.81 3.32
C VAL A 227 -3.07 2.12 3.23
N SER A 228 -3.06 0.80 3.39
CA SER A 228 -1.86 -0.02 3.26
C SER A 228 -1.71 -0.49 1.82
N VAL A 229 -0.56 -0.20 1.21
CA VAL A 229 -0.14 -0.69 -0.10
C VAL A 229 0.99 -1.68 0.11
N THR A 230 0.79 -2.93 -0.29
CA THR A 230 1.77 -4.00 -0.07
C THR A 230 2.17 -4.68 -1.38
N SER A 231 3.46 -4.96 -1.55
CA SER A 231 3.99 -5.73 -2.67
C SER A 231 5.31 -6.38 -2.30
N SER A 232 5.48 -7.67 -2.60
CA SER A 232 6.74 -8.42 -2.37
C SER A 232 7.38 -8.21 -0.98
N GLY A 233 6.56 -8.16 0.08
CA GLY A 233 7.01 -7.97 1.47
C GLY A 233 7.22 -6.50 1.90
N LEU A 234 7.13 -5.56 0.97
CA LEU A 234 7.18 -4.12 1.26
C LEU A 234 5.79 -3.60 1.59
N THR A 235 5.73 -2.65 2.50
CA THR A 235 4.50 -1.95 2.88
C THR A 235 4.73 -0.44 2.85
N LYS A 236 3.84 0.29 2.18
CA LYS A 236 3.71 1.74 2.30
C LYS A 236 2.31 2.10 2.79
N THR A 237 2.23 3.03 3.72
CA THR A 237 0.96 3.54 4.24
C THR A 237 0.69 4.92 3.69
N VAL A 238 -0.52 5.13 3.17
CA VAL A 238 -1.02 6.44 2.75
C VAL A 238 -2.03 6.90 3.80
N PRO A 239 -1.72 7.93 4.61
CA PRO A 239 -2.69 8.52 5.52
C PRO A 239 -3.80 9.21 4.74
N VAL A 240 -5.03 8.93 5.16
CA VAL A 240 -6.24 9.54 4.62
C VAL A 240 -6.98 10.27 5.73
N ALA A 241 -7.22 11.55 5.55
CA ALA A 241 -7.95 12.38 6.52
C ALA A 241 -9.23 12.95 5.91
N ALA A 242 -10.29 13.04 6.72
CA ALA A 242 -11.52 13.73 6.36
C ALA A 242 -11.93 14.70 7.48
N GLU A 243 -11.99 15.99 7.16
CA GLU A 243 -12.56 17.03 8.02
C GLU A 243 -14.07 17.11 7.74
N VAL A 244 -14.90 16.79 8.74
CA VAL A 244 -16.34 16.67 8.57
C VAL A 244 -17.06 17.75 9.38
N THR A 245 -17.87 18.54 8.69
CA THR A 245 -18.77 19.54 9.27
C THR A 245 -20.20 19.23 8.86
N LEU A 246 -21.02 18.78 9.82
CA LEU A 246 -22.47 18.67 9.69
C LEU A 246 -23.12 19.82 10.46
N ARG A 247 -23.91 20.62 9.76
CA ARG A 247 -24.75 21.69 10.33
C ARG A 247 -26.20 21.20 10.25
N PRO A 248 -26.79 20.72 11.35
CA PRO A 248 -28.19 20.29 11.34
C PRO A 248 -29.15 21.48 11.25
N SER A 249 -30.39 21.24 10.85
CA SER A 249 -31.44 22.27 10.90
C SER A 249 -31.76 22.70 12.33
N ALA A 250 -32.17 23.96 12.48
CA ALA A 250 -32.62 24.53 13.74
C ALA A 250 -34.08 24.99 13.58
N VAL A 251 -35.00 24.03 13.63
CA VAL A 251 -36.44 24.32 13.54
C VAL A 251 -36.97 24.77 14.89
N ALA A 252 -37.52 25.98 14.93
CA ALA A 252 -38.30 26.51 16.04
C ALA A 252 -39.79 26.29 15.77
N VAL A 253 -40.53 25.84 16.77
CA VAL A 253 -41.98 25.59 16.68
C VAL A 253 -42.69 26.58 17.59
N SER A 254 -43.75 27.21 17.09
CA SER A 254 -44.57 28.15 17.86
C SER A 254 -46.05 27.95 17.53
N ALA A 255 -46.92 28.26 18.50
CA ALA A 255 -48.37 28.23 18.37
C ALA A 255 -48.91 29.58 18.81
N THR A 256 -49.79 30.20 18.03
CA THR A 256 -50.35 31.53 18.30
C THR A 256 -51.86 31.57 17.99
N PRO A 257 -52.71 31.98 18.93
CA PRO A 257 -52.40 32.23 20.34
C PRO A 257 -52.04 30.95 21.10
N ASN A 258 -51.28 31.06 22.20
CA ASN A 258 -51.06 29.97 23.16
C ASN A 258 -50.90 30.60 24.57
N PRO A 259 -51.87 30.45 25.49
CA PRO A 259 -53.06 29.60 25.41
C PRO A 259 -54.07 30.02 24.34
N VAL A 260 -54.78 29.05 23.76
CA VAL A 260 -55.81 29.23 22.75
C VAL A 260 -57.16 29.49 23.46
N PRO A 261 -57.76 30.68 23.29
CA PRO A 261 -59.07 30.98 23.87
C PRO A 261 -60.19 30.26 23.09
N SER A 262 -61.29 29.93 23.78
CA SER A 262 -62.52 29.46 23.15
C SER A 262 -63.19 30.59 22.36
N GLY A 263 -63.90 30.22 21.30
CA GLY A 263 -64.71 31.10 20.48
C GLY A 263 -66.08 30.49 20.18
N GLU A 264 -66.86 31.18 19.34
CA GLU A 264 -68.09 30.61 18.81
C GLU A 264 -67.78 29.32 18.01
N PRO A 265 -68.47 28.21 18.26
CA PRO A 265 -68.27 26.99 17.48
C PRO A 265 -68.48 27.25 15.99
N ASP A 266 -67.58 26.75 15.16
CA ASP A 266 -67.77 26.72 13.71
C ASP A 266 -68.88 25.73 13.30
N ALA A 267 -69.16 25.62 12.00
CA ALA A 267 -70.19 24.72 11.46
C ALA A 267 -69.96 23.23 11.81
N ASP A 268 -68.72 22.85 12.16
CA ASP A 268 -68.33 21.51 12.57
C ASP A 268 -68.22 21.36 14.11
N GLY A 269 -68.58 22.41 14.86
CA GLY A 269 -68.57 22.44 16.33
C GLY A 269 -67.21 22.72 16.96
N CYS A 270 -66.20 23.13 16.18
CA CYS A 270 -64.86 23.41 16.67
C CYS A 270 -64.80 24.83 17.27
N GLN A 271 -64.39 24.93 18.53
CA GLN A 271 -64.40 26.20 19.29
C GLN A 271 -63.02 26.84 19.45
N TRP A 272 -61.94 26.19 19.00
CA TRP A 272 -60.58 26.70 19.13
C TRP A 272 -59.90 26.79 17.77
N SER A 273 -59.31 27.94 17.49
CA SER A 273 -58.53 28.21 16.28
C SER A 273 -57.17 28.81 16.65
N PHE A 274 -56.10 28.28 16.07
CA PHE A 274 -54.74 28.72 16.33
C PHE A 274 -53.86 28.51 15.10
N ALA A 275 -52.77 29.26 15.00
CA ALA A 275 -51.76 29.07 13.98
C ALA A 275 -50.54 28.34 14.57
N VAL A 276 -49.98 27.40 13.82
CA VAL A 276 -48.70 26.77 14.13
C VAL A 276 -47.68 27.20 13.09
N THR A 277 -46.52 27.66 13.56
CA THR A 277 -45.42 28.06 12.70
C THR A 277 -44.18 27.23 12.99
N LEU A 278 -43.61 26.65 11.93
CA LEU A 278 -42.28 26.04 11.91
C LEU A 278 -41.33 27.02 11.23
N ASP A 279 -40.26 27.42 11.92
CA ASP A 279 -39.34 28.47 11.47
C ASP A 279 -37.90 27.95 11.52
N GLU A 280 -37.24 27.83 10.37
CA GLU A 280 -35.88 27.31 10.26
C GLU A 280 -34.86 28.43 10.50
N LYS A 281 -33.90 28.24 11.43
CA LYS A 281 -32.99 29.30 11.89
C LYS A 281 -31.52 29.14 11.52
N SER A 282 -31.12 28.00 10.97
CA SER A 282 -29.72 27.64 10.72
C SER A 282 -29.32 27.65 9.24
N GLY A 283 -30.26 27.89 8.33
CA GLY A 283 -30.04 27.89 6.89
C GLY A 283 -29.99 26.50 6.27
N VAL A 284 -30.58 25.48 6.92
CA VAL A 284 -30.57 24.09 6.44
C VAL A 284 -31.99 23.61 6.21
N ALA A 285 -32.32 23.39 4.94
CA ALA A 285 -33.64 22.89 4.55
C ALA A 285 -33.90 21.49 5.11
N THR A 286 -35.16 21.23 5.45
CA THR A 286 -35.58 19.96 6.03
C THR A 286 -36.98 19.57 5.58
N THR A 287 -37.24 18.27 5.50
CA THR A 287 -38.53 17.71 5.13
C THR A 287 -39.17 17.04 6.33
N LEU A 288 -40.44 17.37 6.61
CA LEU A 288 -41.22 16.75 7.67
C LEU A 288 -41.38 15.25 7.42
N SER A 289 -41.13 14.45 8.45
CA SER A 289 -41.27 13.00 8.46
C SER A 289 -42.27 12.50 9.49
N ARG A 290 -42.71 13.39 10.41
CA ARG A 290 -43.77 13.11 11.37
C ARG A 290 -44.49 14.38 11.78
N VAL A 291 -45.82 14.32 11.85
CA VAL A 291 -46.66 15.33 12.49
C VAL A 291 -47.65 14.60 13.39
N ARG A 292 -47.70 14.92 14.68
CA ARG A 292 -48.68 14.35 15.62
C ARG A 292 -49.30 15.44 16.46
N PHE A 293 -50.55 15.22 16.84
CA PHE A 293 -51.28 16.12 17.73
C PHE A 293 -52.13 15.31 18.71
N GLY A 294 -51.97 15.55 20.01
CA GLY A 294 -52.76 14.85 21.04
C GLY A 294 -52.68 13.32 20.95
N GLY A 295 -51.55 12.79 20.45
CA GLY A 295 -51.33 11.36 20.22
C GLY A 295 -51.75 10.84 18.83
N TYR A 296 -52.57 11.56 18.07
CA TYR A 296 -52.99 11.21 16.72
C TYR A 296 -51.89 11.47 15.68
N ASP A 297 -51.75 10.57 14.70
CA ASP A 297 -50.80 10.72 13.60
C ASP A 297 -51.42 11.50 12.44
N LEU A 298 -50.86 12.66 12.14
CA LEU A 298 -51.26 13.58 11.08
C LEU A 298 -50.22 13.65 9.97
N THR A 299 -49.22 12.77 9.96
CA THR A 299 -48.09 12.82 9.03
C THR A 299 -48.54 12.84 7.57
N GLY A 300 -49.57 12.07 7.21
CA GLY A 300 -50.14 12.05 5.85
C GLY A 300 -50.88 13.33 5.44
N GLN A 301 -51.19 14.22 6.39
CA GLN A 301 -51.90 15.47 6.14
C GLN A 301 -50.97 16.69 6.16
N ALA A 302 -49.67 16.51 6.42
CA ALA A 302 -48.73 17.62 6.59
C ALA A 302 -48.72 18.60 5.41
N GLU A 303 -48.74 18.11 4.17
CA GLU A 303 -48.78 18.96 2.98
C GLU A 303 -50.11 19.72 2.84
N GLN A 304 -51.23 19.11 3.22
CA GLN A 304 -52.53 19.79 3.23
C GLN A 304 -52.62 20.84 4.35
N MET A 305 -52.02 20.57 5.50
CA MET A 305 -52.01 21.47 6.65
C MET A 305 -51.16 22.72 6.41
N PHE A 306 -49.94 22.53 5.91
CA PHE A 306 -48.93 23.58 5.79
C PHE A 306 -48.75 24.13 4.36
N GLY A 307 -49.43 23.54 3.36
CA GLY A 307 -49.23 23.81 1.93
C GLY A 307 -47.93 23.22 1.36
N ALA A 308 -47.05 22.69 2.21
CA ALA A 308 -45.82 21.98 1.85
C ALA A 308 -45.35 21.12 3.02
N SER A 309 -44.69 19.99 2.72
CA SER A 309 -44.00 19.15 3.72
C SER A 309 -42.53 19.52 3.89
N ARG A 310 -41.98 20.34 2.99
CA ARG A 310 -40.57 20.76 2.98
C ARG A 310 -40.44 22.19 3.50
N LEU A 311 -39.70 22.36 4.58
CA LEU A 311 -39.29 23.64 5.14
C LEU A 311 -37.96 24.07 4.50
N ALA A 312 -38.00 25.15 3.72
CA ALA A 312 -36.79 25.69 3.09
C ALA A 312 -35.80 26.25 4.12
N ALA A 313 -34.52 26.36 3.73
CA ALA A 313 -33.49 27.02 4.53
C ALA A 313 -33.89 28.48 4.83
N ASN A 314 -33.81 28.87 6.10
CA ASN A 314 -34.31 30.16 6.63
C ASN A 314 -35.79 30.44 6.30
N GLY A 315 -36.55 29.39 5.96
CA GLY A 315 -37.95 29.47 5.57
C GLY A 315 -38.90 29.28 6.73
N LYS A 316 -40.20 29.39 6.43
CA LYS A 316 -41.29 29.13 7.37
C LYS A 316 -42.36 28.27 6.74
N LEU A 317 -42.95 27.38 7.54
CA LEU A 317 -44.23 26.74 7.26
C LEU A 317 -45.23 27.19 8.30
N GLU A 318 -46.42 27.58 7.88
CA GLU A 318 -47.49 28.03 8.76
C GLU A 318 -48.79 27.33 8.41
N ALA A 319 -49.49 26.82 9.42
CA ALA A 319 -50.80 26.19 9.28
C ALA A 319 -51.78 26.83 10.26
N LYS A 320 -52.96 27.19 9.78
CA LYS A 320 -54.10 27.54 10.63
C LYS A 320 -54.87 26.27 10.95
N LEU A 321 -54.92 25.93 12.23
CA LEU A 321 -55.52 24.70 12.74
C LEU A 321 -56.75 25.02 13.59
N ARG A 322 -57.71 24.11 13.52
CA ARG A 322 -58.90 24.11 14.36
C ARG A 322 -58.91 22.87 15.24
N TYR A 323 -59.40 23.01 16.46
CA TYR A 323 -59.53 21.91 17.41
C TYR A 323 -60.95 21.86 17.99
N CYS A 324 -61.48 20.63 18.09
CA CYS A 324 -62.88 20.36 18.43
C CYS A 324 -63.01 19.36 19.60
N GLY A 325 -61.90 19.07 20.29
CA GLY A 325 -61.85 18.11 21.40
C GLY A 325 -62.14 18.76 22.75
N ALA A 326 -61.44 18.31 23.80
CA ALA A 326 -61.63 18.85 25.15
C ALA A 326 -60.58 19.91 25.50
N ALA A 327 -60.98 20.91 26.29
CA ALA A 327 -60.07 21.87 26.89
C ALA A 327 -58.94 21.18 27.67
N GLY A 328 -57.81 21.85 27.80
CA GLY A 328 -56.60 21.31 28.43
C GLY A 328 -55.35 21.44 27.55
N GLU A 329 -54.26 20.86 28.03
CA GLU A 329 -52.98 20.88 27.33
C GLU A 329 -52.86 19.69 26.36
N HIS A 330 -52.51 19.97 25.11
CA HIS A 330 -52.22 18.97 24.09
C HIS A 330 -50.87 19.25 23.44
N VAL A 331 -50.13 18.20 23.11
CA VAL A 331 -48.80 18.32 22.51
C VAL A 331 -48.89 18.17 20.99
N LEU A 332 -48.27 19.12 20.28
CA LEU A 332 -47.89 18.97 18.89
C LEU A 332 -46.47 18.44 18.81
N GLU A 333 -46.26 17.36 18.05
CA GLU A 333 -44.94 16.78 17.81
C GLU A 333 -44.61 16.85 16.31
N PHE A 334 -43.40 17.29 16.01
CA PHE A 334 -42.85 17.35 14.67
C PHE A 334 -41.54 16.57 14.63
N ALA A 335 -41.34 15.81 13.57
CA ALA A 335 -40.02 15.29 13.22
C ALA A 335 -39.73 15.57 11.75
N GLY A 336 -38.44 15.66 11.43
CA GLY A 336 -38.01 15.86 10.06
C GLY A 336 -36.65 15.23 9.78
N VAL A 337 -36.29 15.26 8.52
CA VAL A 337 -34.98 14.82 8.01
C VAL A 337 -34.37 15.99 7.25
N ASP A 338 -33.19 16.42 7.65
CA ASP A 338 -32.44 17.46 6.96
C ASP A 338 -32.06 17.00 5.56
N ASP A 339 -32.27 17.85 4.56
CA ASP A 339 -32.04 17.49 3.16
C ASP A 339 -30.55 17.21 2.91
N ALA A 340 -29.69 18.08 3.43
CA ALA A 340 -28.25 18.05 3.19
C ALA A 340 -27.51 17.08 4.13
N THR A 341 -27.79 17.12 5.44
CA THR A 341 -27.06 16.28 6.42
C THR A 341 -27.64 14.87 6.56
N ARG A 342 -28.92 14.67 6.17
CA ARG A 342 -29.73 13.47 6.43
C ARG A 342 -29.90 13.15 7.92
N LEU A 343 -29.61 14.11 8.80
CA LEU A 343 -29.86 13.98 10.23
C LEU A 343 -31.36 14.12 10.51
N THR A 344 -31.84 13.40 11.50
CA THR A 344 -33.22 13.52 11.97
C THR A 344 -33.28 14.51 13.12
N TRP A 345 -34.41 15.20 13.24
CA TRP A 345 -34.70 16.07 14.37
C TRP A 345 -36.13 15.84 14.86
N ASN A 346 -36.38 16.21 16.11
CA ASN A 346 -37.69 16.21 16.73
C ASN A 346 -37.92 17.53 17.49
N ARG A 347 -39.13 18.05 17.43
CA ARG A 347 -39.57 19.23 18.18
C ARG A 347 -40.99 18.99 18.67
N SER A 348 -41.33 19.60 19.79
CA SER A 348 -42.69 19.60 20.28
C SER A 348 -43.04 20.95 20.90
N ILE A 349 -44.33 21.23 20.95
CA ILE A 349 -44.89 22.37 21.66
C ILE A 349 -46.18 21.93 22.37
N ALA A 350 -46.31 22.34 23.63
CA ALA A 350 -47.56 22.22 24.37
C ALA A 350 -48.49 23.38 23.99
N VAL A 351 -49.72 23.06 23.63
CA VAL A 351 -50.78 24.02 23.30
C VAL A 351 -51.88 23.88 24.32
N GLU A 352 -52.11 24.93 25.10
CA GLU A 352 -53.14 24.95 26.14
C GLU A 352 -54.45 25.53 25.56
N PHE A 353 -55.54 24.77 25.61
CA PHE A 353 -56.87 25.20 25.16
C PHE A 353 -57.72 25.59 26.37
N LYS A 354 -58.06 26.87 26.46
CA LYS A 354 -58.86 27.43 27.57
C LYS A 354 -60.32 27.55 27.17
N GLN A 355 -61.19 27.23 28.12
CA GLN A 355 -62.63 27.34 27.97
C GLN A 355 -63.12 28.77 28.20
#